data_AF-A0A0Q8JHE0-F1
#
_entry.id   AF-A0A0Q8JHE0-F1
#
_cell.length_a   1.000
_cell.length_b   1.000
_cell.length_c   1.000
_cell.angle_alpha   90.00
_cell.angle_beta   90.00
_cell.angle_gamma   90.00
#
_symmetry.space_group_name_H-M   'P 1'
#
loop_
_entity.id
_entity.type
_entity.pdbx_description
1 polymer ?
#
loop_
_entity_poly.entity_id
_entity_poly.type
_entity_poly.pdbx_seq_one_letter_code
_entity_poly.pdbx_strand_id
1 'polypeptide(L)'
;MSTEEDPYRRVPAQTARGPLQWGDEPLQFSTNREERNRAPRNLGGWLRLVTLMMLIAPLNLIGGVAMSLNTVGQLAIAGSVLEPAVQLAMMTHVWGGCLLLLANVVALVLLFLKSPWFPRVFIGWLALDLMLTVGAVALLGRADGAPVALEHHFKTIMWRALVIDSIWIAYALLSKRVKTTFVY
;
A
#
# COMPACT_ATOMS: atom_id res chain seq x y z
N MET A 1 8.80 -40.40 50.36
CA MET A 1 8.14 -39.44 49.45
C MET A 1 9.15 -39.08 48.36
N SER A 2 9.04 -39.71 47.19
CA SER A 2 9.84 -39.37 46.01
C SER A 2 9.10 -38.31 45.21
N THR A 3 9.72 -37.15 45.01
CA THR A 3 9.21 -36.13 44.09
C THR A 3 9.50 -36.58 42.66
N GLU A 4 8.46 -37.00 41.94
CA GLU A 4 8.48 -37.12 40.48
C GLU A 4 8.86 -35.77 39.88
N GLU A 5 10.02 -35.70 39.22
CA GLU A 5 10.40 -34.55 38.41
C GLU A 5 9.55 -34.54 37.14
N ASP A 6 8.78 -33.46 36.95
CA ASP A 6 7.92 -33.24 35.79
C ASP A 6 8.74 -33.14 34.49
N PRO A 7 8.61 -34.10 33.56
CA PRO A 7 9.37 -34.16 32.31
C PRO A 7 8.98 -33.07 31.31
N TYR A 8 7.94 -32.27 31.58
CA TYR A 8 7.47 -31.19 30.71
C TYR A 8 7.95 -29.80 31.13
N ARG A 9 8.73 -29.68 32.22
CA ARG A 9 9.35 -28.42 32.63
C ARG A 9 10.52 -28.05 31.72
N ARG A 10 10.22 -27.67 30.47
CA ARG A 10 11.22 -27.08 29.56
C ARG A 10 11.60 -25.70 30.08
N VAL A 11 12.72 -25.63 30.79
CA VAL A 11 13.42 -24.35 31.03
C VAL A 11 13.74 -23.78 29.64
N PRO A 12 13.26 -22.59 29.27
CA PRO A 12 13.63 -22.00 27.99
C PRO A 12 15.15 -21.91 27.95
N ALA A 13 15.77 -22.49 26.92
CA ALA A 13 17.21 -22.39 26.72
C ALA A 13 17.57 -20.90 26.75
N GLN A 14 18.24 -20.47 27.81
CA GLN A 14 18.86 -19.16 27.86
C GLN A 14 19.83 -19.14 26.68
N THR A 15 19.44 -18.44 25.60
CA THR A 15 20.37 -18.10 24.53
C THR A 15 21.56 -17.46 25.20
N ALA A 16 22.70 -18.15 25.18
CA ALA A 16 23.96 -17.74 25.76
C ALA A 16 24.41 -16.44 25.07
N ARG A 17 23.91 -15.31 25.54
CA ARG A 17 24.64 -14.06 25.41
C ARG A 17 25.87 -14.25 26.28
N GLY A 18 27.05 -14.12 25.68
CA GLY A 18 28.32 -14.24 26.38
C GLY A 18 28.35 -13.35 27.63
N PRO A 19 29.25 -13.64 28.59
CA PRO A 19 29.43 -12.79 29.75
C PRO A 19 29.69 -11.35 29.30
N LEU A 20 29.02 -10.39 29.95
CA LEU A 20 29.25 -8.96 29.76
C LEU A 20 30.76 -8.70 29.74
N GLN A 21 31.27 -8.14 28.64
CA GLN A 21 32.68 -7.87 28.51
C GLN A 21 33.03 -6.64 29.34
N TRP A 22 34.17 -6.68 30.00
CA TRP A 22 34.71 -5.51 30.67
C TRP A 22 35.00 -4.41 29.64
N GLY A 23 34.26 -3.30 29.72
CA GLY A 23 34.29 -2.22 28.72
C GLY A 23 32.99 -2.06 27.95
N ASP A 24 32.06 -3.01 28.05
CA ASP A 24 30.68 -2.80 27.60
C ASP A 24 30.07 -1.69 28.46
N GLU A 25 29.59 -0.62 27.83
CA GLU A 25 28.85 0.41 28.55
C GLU A 25 27.69 -0.26 29.30
N PRO A 26 27.49 0.03 30.61
CA PRO A 26 26.39 -0.53 31.36
C PRO A 26 25.11 -0.19 30.61
N LEU A 27 24.23 -1.18 30.38
CA LEU A 27 22.95 -0.97 29.71
C LEU A 27 22.21 0.19 30.38
N GLN A 28 22.27 1.37 29.76
CA GLN A 28 21.63 2.57 30.27
C GLN A 28 20.15 2.47 29.94
N PHE A 29 19.39 1.85 30.84
CA PHE A 29 17.94 1.96 30.78
C PHE A 29 17.57 3.38 31.19
N SER A 30 16.94 4.12 30.27
CA SER A 30 16.38 5.43 30.61
C SER A 30 15.51 5.29 31.87
N THR A 31 15.90 5.98 32.94
CA THR A 31 15.13 6.06 34.18
C THR A 31 13.89 6.92 33.98
N ASN A 32 13.91 7.79 32.97
CA ASN A 32 12.80 8.66 32.64
C ASN A 32 11.62 7.85 32.07
N ARG A 33 10.51 7.86 32.81
CA ARG A 33 9.28 7.16 32.46
C ARG A 33 8.71 7.65 31.12
N GLU A 34 8.97 8.91 30.76
CA GLU A 34 8.57 9.47 29.48
C GLU A 34 9.37 8.88 28.31
N GLU A 35 10.68 8.68 28.45
CA GLU A 35 11.51 8.07 27.40
C GLU A 35 11.20 6.59 27.20
N ARG A 36 10.93 5.84 28.28
CA ARG A 36 10.47 4.44 28.16
C ARG A 36 9.10 4.31 27.51
N ASN A 37 8.22 5.31 27.67
CA ASN A 37 6.89 5.34 27.08
C ASN A 37 6.82 6.06 25.74
N ARG A 38 7.91 6.71 25.27
CA ARG A 38 7.97 7.33 23.95
C ARG A 38 7.90 6.25 22.90
N ALA A 39 6.71 6.09 22.34
CA ALA A 39 6.49 5.17 21.25
C ALA A 39 7.35 5.60 20.04
N PRO A 40 7.85 4.65 19.23
CA PRO A 40 8.82 4.95 18.18
C PRO A 40 8.27 6.00 17.19
N ARG A 41 8.88 7.19 17.18
CA ARG A 41 8.50 8.33 16.33
C ARG A 41 8.94 8.22 14.86
N ASN A 42 9.61 7.13 14.49
CA ASN A 42 10.23 6.96 13.18
C ASN A 42 9.48 5.94 12.30
N LEU A 43 9.64 6.09 10.98
CA LEU A 43 9.06 5.18 9.99
C LEU A 43 9.67 3.77 10.16
N GLY A 44 8.93 2.88 10.82
CA GLY A 44 9.40 1.55 11.21
C GLY A 44 8.44 0.44 10.86
N GLY A 45 8.95 -0.79 10.77
CA GLY A 45 8.17 -2.00 10.49
C GLY A 45 7.47 -1.94 9.12
N TRP A 46 6.22 -2.41 9.09
CA TRP A 46 5.36 -2.46 7.89
C TRP A 46 5.13 -1.11 7.21
N LEU A 47 5.32 0.00 7.93
CA LEU A 47 5.20 1.33 7.33
C LEU A 47 6.27 1.59 6.27
N ARG A 48 7.45 0.95 6.36
CA ARG A 48 8.47 1.02 5.29
C ARG A 48 7.98 0.38 3.99
N LEU A 49 7.17 -0.68 4.10
CA LEU A 49 6.61 -1.36 2.95
C LEU A 49 5.50 -0.50 2.29
N VAL A 50 4.71 0.21 3.10
CA VAL A 50 3.79 1.25 2.61
C VAL A 50 4.56 2.34 1.86
N THR A 51 5.65 2.85 2.45
CA THR A 51 6.49 3.86 1.79
C THR A 51 7.03 3.37 0.44
N LEU A 52 7.59 2.15 0.40
CA LEU A 52 8.10 1.56 -0.84
C LEU A 52 7.00 1.40 -1.89
N MET A 53 5.84 0.87 -1.49
CA MET A 53 4.69 0.72 -2.37
C MET A 53 4.24 2.08 -2.93
N MET A 54 4.14 3.11 -2.09
CA MET A 54 3.75 4.45 -2.52
C MET A 54 4.78 5.09 -3.46
N LEU A 55 6.07 4.80 -3.30
CA LEU A 55 7.11 5.28 -4.21
C LEU A 55 7.07 4.57 -5.57
N ILE A 56 6.68 3.29 -5.61
CA ILE A 56 6.54 2.52 -6.85
C ILE A 56 5.22 2.86 -7.58
N ALA A 57 4.17 3.25 -6.85
CA ALA A 57 2.85 3.50 -7.41
C ALA A 57 2.82 4.53 -8.57
N PRO A 58 3.51 5.69 -8.51
CA PRO A 58 3.62 6.61 -9.64
C PRO A 58 4.12 5.97 -10.93
N LEU A 59 5.12 5.10 -10.83
CA LEU A 59 5.69 4.42 -11.99
C LEU A 59 4.66 3.47 -12.64
N ASN A 60 3.92 2.75 -11.81
CA ASN A 60 2.84 1.87 -12.28
C ASN A 60 1.69 2.67 -12.92
N LEU A 61 1.31 3.81 -12.32
CA LEU A 61 0.25 4.69 -12.86
C LEU A 61 0.66 5.28 -14.21
N ILE A 62 1.90 5.79 -14.32
CA ILE A 62 2.44 6.31 -15.58
C ILE A 62 2.50 5.21 -16.64
N GLY A 63 2.97 4.01 -16.27
CA GLY A 63 3.01 2.86 -17.17
C GLY A 63 1.63 2.45 -17.69
N GLY A 64 0.62 2.42 -16.81
CA GLY A 64 -0.76 2.10 -17.19
C GLY A 64 -1.39 3.15 -18.14
N VAL A 65 -1.17 4.44 -17.84
CA VAL A 65 -1.63 5.53 -18.71
C VAL A 65 -0.92 5.49 -20.08
N ALA A 66 0.40 5.29 -20.08
CA ALA A 66 1.17 5.19 -21.32
C ALA A 66 0.73 4.01 -22.19
N MET A 67 0.46 2.85 -21.58
CA MET A 67 -0.09 1.68 -22.27
C MET A 67 -1.46 1.99 -22.90
N SER A 68 -2.36 2.61 -22.12
CA SER A 68 -3.70 2.96 -22.60
C SER A 68 -3.65 3.95 -23.77
N LEU A 69 -2.80 4.98 -23.68
CA LEU A 69 -2.59 5.93 -24.77
C LEU A 69 -2.01 5.27 -26.03
N ASN A 70 -1.07 4.34 -25.87
CA ASN A 70 -0.52 3.58 -26.99
C ASN A 70 -1.60 2.71 -27.66
N THR A 71 -2.43 2.00 -26.89
CA THR A 71 -3.54 1.21 -27.43
C THR A 71 -4.52 2.09 -28.21
N VAL A 72 -4.91 3.24 -27.68
CA VAL A 72 -5.77 4.20 -28.38
C VAL A 72 -5.11 4.71 -29.66
N GLY A 73 -3.81 5.03 -29.63
CA GLY A 73 -3.04 5.46 -30.80
C GLY A 73 -3.00 4.40 -31.91
N GLN A 74 -2.78 3.14 -31.56
CA GLN A 74 -2.78 2.03 -32.52
C GLN A 74 -4.16 1.82 -33.16
N LEU A 75 -5.24 1.91 -32.36
CA LEU A 75 -6.62 1.82 -32.84
C LEU A 75 -6.98 2.97 -33.78
N ALA A 76 -6.50 4.19 -33.48
CA ALA A 76 -6.71 5.35 -34.34
C ALA A 76 -6.00 5.20 -35.70
N ILE A 77 -4.77 4.68 -35.71
CA ILE A 77 -4.02 4.40 -36.96
C ILE A 77 -4.71 3.30 -37.79
N ALA A 78 -5.26 2.28 -37.13
CA ALA A 78 -6.00 1.20 -37.77
C ALA A 78 -7.37 1.63 -38.34
N GLY A 79 -7.81 2.87 -38.11
CA GLY A 79 -9.10 3.38 -38.55
C GLY A 79 -10.30 2.75 -37.81
N SER A 80 -10.05 2.08 -36.69
CA SER A 80 -11.12 1.46 -35.90
C SER A 80 -11.91 2.51 -35.12
N VAL A 81 -13.23 2.51 -35.28
CA VAL A 81 -14.12 3.31 -34.45
C VAL A 81 -14.32 2.57 -33.13
N LEU A 82 -13.75 3.11 -32.06
CA LEU A 82 -13.98 2.61 -30.70
C LEU A 82 -15.44 2.81 -30.31
N GLU A 83 -16.05 1.78 -29.75
CA GLU A 83 -17.38 1.90 -29.15
C GLU A 83 -17.37 2.95 -28.03
N PRO A 84 -18.43 3.78 -27.88
CA PRO A 84 -18.48 4.83 -26.87
C PRO A 84 -18.17 4.36 -25.44
N ALA A 85 -18.58 3.15 -25.07
CA ALA A 85 -18.30 2.56 -23.76
C ALA A 85 -16.80 2.32 -23.53
N VAL A 86 -16.08 1.84 -24.56
CA VAL A 86 -14.62 1.64 -24.49
C VAL A 86 -13.91 2.99 -24.44
N GLN A 87 -14.35 3.96 -25.23
CA GLN A 87 -13.79 5.32 -25.17
C GLN A 87 -13.93 5.93 -23.78
N LEU A 88 -15.13 5.81 -23.17
CA LEU A 88 -15.37 6.32 -21.83
C LEU A 88 -14.50 5.59 -20.80
N ALA A 89 -14.38 4.25 -20.87
CA ALA A 89 -13.50 3.49 -19.99
C ALA A 89 -12.03 3.94 -20.10
N MET A 90 -11.54 4.19 -21.32
CA MET A 90 -10.20 4.72 -21.56
C MET A 90 -10.02 6.13 -20.99
N MET A 91 -10.97 7.03 -21.22
CA MET A 91 -10.92 8.38 -20.66
C MET A 91 -10.94 8.34 -19.13
N THR A 92 -11.81 7.52 -18.53
CA THR A 92 -11.84 7.31 -17.07
C THR A 92 -10.51 6.78 -16.55
N HIS A 93 -9.87 5.85 -17.25
CA HIS A 93 -8.57 5.32 -16.85
C HIS A 93 -7.45 6.37 -16.94
N VAL A 94 -7.39 7.15 -18.02
CA VAL A 94 -6.36 8.18 -18.20
C VAL A 94 -6.54 9.32 -17.20
N TRP A 95 -7.72 9.93 -17.14
CA TRP A 95 -8.01 11.03 -16.22
C TRP A 95 -7.97 10.58 -14.76
N GLY A 96 -8.51 9.39 -14.49
CA GLY A 96 -8.44 8.75 -13.17
C GLY A 96 -7.00 8.48 -12.74
N GLY A 97 -6.16 7.98 -13.65
CA GLY A 97 -4.72 7.77 -13.40
C GLY A 97 -4.00 9.08 -13.06
N CYS A 98 -4.27 10.17 -13.77
CA CYS A 98 -3.72 11.50 -13.46
C CYS A 98 -4.18 11.99 -12.08
N LEU A 99 -5.46 11.83 -11.75
CA LEU A 99 -6.00 12.19 -10.43
C LEU A 99 -5.37 11.36 -9.30
N LEU A 100 -5.23 10.04 -9.51
CA LEU A 100 -4.58 9.14 -8.57
C LEU A 100 -3.10 9.45 -8.39
N LEU A 101 -2.41 9.89 -9.45
CA LEU A 101 -1.02 10.32 -9.38
C LEU A 101 -0.88 11.56 -8.49
N LEU A 102 -1.74 12.57 -8.71
CA LEU A 102 -1.78 13.77 -7.85
C LEU A 102 -2.07 13.41 -6.40
N ALA A 103 -3.09 12.58 -6.15
CA ALA A 103 -3.43 12.13 -4.80
C ALA A 103 -2.28 11.34 -4.14
N ASN A 104 -1.58 10.50 -4.89
CA ASN A 104 -0.41 9.76 -4.41
C ASN A 104 0.74 10.70 -4.01
N VAL A 105 1.04 11.71 -4.83
CA VAL A 105 2.06 12.72 -4.52
C VAL A 105 1.70 13.48 -3.24
N VAL A 106 0.44 13.91 -3.09
CA VAL A 106 -0.04 14.54 -1.85
C VAL A 106 0.12 13.60 -0.66
N ALA A 107 -0.26 12.33 -0.81
CA ALA A 107 -0.13 11.34 0.25
C ALA A 107 1.35 11.09 0.62
N LEU A 108 2.28 11.05 -0.36
CA LEU A 108 3.72 10.95 -0.11
C LEU A 108 4.26 12.15 0.65
N VAL A 109 3.86 13.37 0.28
CA VAL A 109 4.25 14.59 1.01
C VAL A 109 3.76 14.51 2.45
N LEU A 110 2.49 14.13 2.68
CA LEU A 110 1.93 13.97 4.02
C LEU A 110 2.64 12.86 4.83
N LEU A 111 3.05 11.77 4.17
CA LEU A 111 3.81 10.67 4.77
C LEU A 111 5.14 11.16 5.33
N PHE A 112 5.93 11.89 4.53
CA PHE A 112 7.24 12.39 4.94
C PHE A 112 7.14 13.54 5.95
N LEU A 113 6.08 14.36 5.87
CA LEU A 113 5.77 15.37 6.88
C LEU A 113 5.22 14.77 8.19
N LYS A 114 4.98 13.45 8.25
CA LYS A 114 4.36 12.76 9.39
C LYS A 114 3.04 13.40 9.82
N SER A 115 2.26 13.86 8.84
CA SER A 115 1.02 14.60 9.09
C SER A 115 -0.11 13.67 9.57
N PRO A 116 -0.97 14.09 10.51
CA PRO A 116 -2.15 13.33 10.94
C PRO A 116 -3.18 13.10 9.83
N TRP A 117 -3.06 13.84 8.73
CA TRP A 117 -3.92 13.67 7.56
C TRP A 117 -3.50 12.51 6.67
N PHE A 118 -2.25 12.03 6.79
CA PHE A 118 -1.72 10.97 5.95
C PHE A 118 -2.62 9.72 5.92
N PRO A 119 -3.05 9.13 7.05
CA PRO A 119 -3.83 7.90 7.02
C PRO A 119 -5.17 8.08 6.28
N ARG A 120 -5.81 9.25 6.44
CA ARG A 120 -7.09 9.56 5.78
C ARG A 120 -6.91 9.72 4.28
N VAL A 121 -5.89 10.47 3.86
CA VAL A 121 -5.60 10.67 2.43
C VAL A 121 -5.15 9.37 1.77
N PHE A 122 -4.35 8.55 2.46
CA PHE A 122 -3.92 7.25 1.96
C PHE A 122 -5.11 6.30 1.75
N ILE A 123 -6.03 6.19 2.72
CA ILE A 123 -7.24 5.38 2.57
C ILE A 123 -8.13 5.94 1.44
N GLY A 124 -8.30 7.27 1.36
CA GLY A 124 -9.06 7.91 0.29
C GLY A 124 -8.46 7.64 -1.08
N TRP A 125 -7.13 7.65 -1.19
CA TRP A 125 -6.41 7.32 -2.43
C TRP A 125 -6.64 5.86 -2.86
N LEU A 126 -6.52 4.90 -1.94
CA LEU A 126 -6.80 3.48 -2.21
C LEU A 126 -8.27 3.23 -2.58
N ALA A 127 -9.21 3.85 -1.86
CA ALA A 127 -10.63 3.74 -2.16
C ALA A 127 -10.97 4.34 -3.54
N LEU A 128 -10.30 5.44 -3.92
CA LEU A 128 -10.45 6.06 -5.23
C LEU A 128 -9.88 5.16 -6.33
N ASP A 129 -8.72 4.50 -6.12
CA ASP A 129 -8.14 3.54 -7.07
C ASP A 129 -9.12 2.41 -7.36
N LEU A 130 -9.69 1.84 -6.29
CA LEU A 130 -10.68 0.79 -6.39
C LEU A 130 -11.94 1.25 -7.13
N MET A 131 -12.49 2.42 -6.78
CA MET A 131 -13.71 2.94 -7.40
C MET A 131 -13.52 3.19 -8.90
N LEU A 132 -12.41 3.81 -9.30
CA LEU A 132 -12.09 4.08 -10.70
C LEU A 132 -11.88 2.78 -11.48
N THR A 133 -11.18 1.81 -10.89
CA THR A 133 -10.92 0.51 -11.52
C THR A 133 -12.21 -0.27 -11.74
N VAL A 134 -13.09 -0.35 -10.72
CA VAL A 134 -14.40 -1.01 -10.83
C VAL A 134 -15.27 -0.32 -11.87
N GLY A 135 -15.29 1.02 -11.89
CA GLY A 135 -16.02 1.79 -12.89
C GLY A 135 -15.54 1.49 -14.32
N ALA A 136 -14.23 1.47 -14.55
CA ALA A 136 -13.66 1.18 -15.87
C ALA A 136 -13.96 -0.26 -16.34
N VAL A 137 -13.87 -1.24 -15.44
CA VAL A 137 -14.23 -2.64 -15.75
C VAL A 137 -15.72 -2.76 -16.06
N ALA A 138 -16.59 -2.09 -15.30
CA ALA A 138 -18.03 -2.13 -15.51
C ALA A 138 -18.46 -1.46 -16.81
N LEU A 139 -17.73 -0.44 -17.28
CA LEU A 139 -17.92 0.17 -18.60
C LEU A 139 -17.46 -0.78 -19.70
N LEU A 140 -16.30 -1.42 -19.52
CA LEU A 140 -15.75 -2.35 -20.51
C LEU A 140 -16.61 -3.62 -20.65
N GLY A 141 -17.19 -4.11 -19.56
CA GLY A 141 -18.12 -5.25 -19.59
C GLY A 141 -19.47 -4.95 -20.25
N ARG A 142 -19.75 -3.69 -20.60
CA ARG A 142 -20.90 -3.30 -21.42
C ARG A 142 -20.57 -3.13 -22.89
N ALA A 143 -19.29 -3.15 -23.25
CA ALA A 143 -18.85 -2.96 -24.62
C ALA A 143 -18.81 -4.30 -25.36
N ASP A 144 -19.38 -4.34 -26.56
CA ASP A 144 -19.29 -5.50 -27.45
C ASP A 144 -18.00 -5.39 -28.28
N GLY A 145 -17.17 -6.43 -28.24
CA GLY A 145 -15.93 -6.48 -29.04
C GLY A 145 -14.77 -5.65 -28.48
N ALA A 146 -14.75 -5.39 -27.17
CA ALA A 146 -13.57 -4.83 -26.51
C ALA A 146 -12.32 -5.67 -26.81
N PRO A 147 -11.15 -5.05 -27.10
CA PRO A 147 -9.94 -5.81 -27.36
C PRO A 147 -9.59 -6.73 -26.17
N VAL A 148 -9.35 -8.03 -26.44
CA VAL A 148 -9.05 -9.04 -25.42
C VAL A 148 -7.90 -8.61 -24.49
N ALA A 149 -6.88 -7.96 -25.06
CA ALA A 149 -5.76 -7.42 -24.31
C ALA A 149 -6.19 -6.37 -23.26
N LEU A 150 -7.18 -5.55 -23.61
CA LEU A 150 -7.74 -4.53 -22.74
C LEU A 150 -8.55 -5.17 -21.61
N GLU A 151 -9.41 -6.13 -21.97
CA GLU A 151 -10.24 -6.85 -21.00
C GLU A 151 -9.38 -7.58 -19.96
N HIS A 152 -8.32 -8.26 -20.40
CA HIS A 152 -7.39 -8.94 -19.50
C HIS A 152 -6.63 -7.96 -18.58
N HIS A 153 -6.22 -6.82 -19.12
CA HIS A 153 -5.54 -5.76 -18.36
C HIS A 153 -6.43 -5.23 -17.23
N PHE A 154 -7.66 -4.83 -17.53
CA PHE A 154 -8.60 -4.28 -16.53
C PHE A 154 -9.00 -5.31 -15.47
N LYS A 155 -9.23 -6.57 -15.86
CA LYS A 155 -9.52 -7.67 -14.91
C LYS A 155 -8.36 -7.90 -13.94
N THR A 156 -7.13 -7.86 -14.43
CA THR A 156 -5.93 -8.04 -13.61
C THR A 156 -5.76 -6.90 -12.62
N ILE A 157 -5.95 -5.65 -13.06
CA ILE A 157 -5.87 -4.47 -12.19
C ILE A 157 -6.99 -4.50 -11.14
N MET A 158 -8.20 -4.92 -11.50
CA MET A 158 -9.33 -5.04 -10.57
C MET A 158 -9.03 -6.01 -9.44
N TRP A 159 -8.53 -7.20 -9.76
CA TRP A 159 -8.18 -8.19 -8.72
C TRP A 159 -7.10 -7.65 -7.78
N ARG A 160 -6.06 -7.03 -8.35
CA ARG A 160 -4.99 -6.40 -7.59
C ARG A 160 -5.54 -5.32 -6.66
N ALA A 161 -6.34 -4.38 -7.17
CA ALA A 161 -6.92 -3.30 -6.39
C ALA A 161 -7.78 -3.86 -5.24
N LEU A 162 -8.68 -4.80 -5.54
CA LEU A 162 -9.53 -5.40 -4.51
C LEU A 162 -8.74 -6.05 -3.38
N VAL A 163 -7.74 -6.88 -3.69
CA VAL A 163 -7.02 -7.64 -2.67
C VAL A 163 -6.00 -6.76 -1.96
N ILE A 164 -5.15 -6.08 -2.72
CA ILE A 164 -4.02 -5.33 -2.17
C ILE A 164 -4.50 -4.09 -1.43
N ASP A 165 -5.45 -3.34 -1.99
CA ASP A 165 -5.93 -2.11 -1.34
C ASP A 165 -6.70 -2.43 -0.06
N SER A 166 -7.49 -3.49 -0.05
CA SER A 166 -8.21 -3.93 1.17
C SER A 166 -7.25 -4.25 2.31
N ILE A 167 -6.14 -4.94 2.02
CA ILE A 167 -5.09 -5.25 3.02
C ILE A 167 -4.50 -3.95 3.58
N TRP A 168 -4.18 -2.99 2.72
CA TRP A 168 -3.57 -1.72 3.14
C TRP A 168 -4.53 -0.78 3.86
N ILE A 169 -5.80 -0.75 3.45
CA ILE A 169 -6.85 -0.01 4.16
C ILE A 169 -7.02 -0.58 5.57
N ALA A 170 -7.14 -1.91 5.71
CA ALA A 170 -7.25 -2.56 7.01
C ALA A 170 -6.01 -2.26 7.89
N TYR A 171 -4.81 -2.31 7.31
CA TYR A 171 -3.58 -1.94 8.01
C TYR A 171 -3.60 -0.47 8.47
N ALA A 172 -3.98 0.48 7.60
CA ALA A 172 -4.04 1.90 7.94
C ALA A 172 -5.04 2.21 9.07
N LEU A 173 -6.17 1.49 9.12
CA LEU A 173 -7.22 1.67 10.14
C LEU A 173 -6.86 1.03 11.49
N LEU A 174 -6.30 -0.18 11.47
CA LEU A 174 -6.12 -1.00 12.68
C LEU A 174 -4.72 -0.89 13.29
N SER A 175 -3.70 -0.48 12.51
CA SER A 175 -2.31 -0.46 12.97
C SER A 175 -2.09 0.55 14.10
N LYS A 176 -1.69 0.04 15.27
CA LYS A 176 -1.22 0.86 16.40
C LYS A 176 -0.06 1.77 15.97
N ARG A 177 0.83 1.29 15.09
CA ARG A 177 1.97 2.08 14.60
C ARG A 177 1.53 3.28 13.77
N VAL A 178 0.57 3.12 12.86
CA VAL A 178 0.06 4.23 12.05
C VAL A 178 -0.52 5.31 12.97
N LYS A 179 -1.30 4.90 13.98
CA LYS A 179 -1.84 5.84 14.99
C LYS A 179 -0.72 6.54 15.76
N THR A 180 0.28 5.80 16.24
CA THR A 180 1.43 6.35 16.95
C THR A 180 2.30 7.31 16.12
N THR A 181 2.45 7.07 14.81
CA THR A 181 3.35 7.88 13.98
C THR A 181 2.69 9.15 13.46
N PHE A 182 1.38 9.12 13.21
CA PHE A 182 0.67 10.22 12.54
C PHE A 182 -0.37 10.91 13.43
N VAL A 183 -0.97 10.22 14.40
CA VAL A 183 -2.12 10.75 15.17
C VAL A 183 -1.71 11.23 16.57
N TYR A 184 -0.83 10.49 17.24
CA TYR A 184 -0.31 10.81 18.58
C TYR A 184 1.07 11.48 18.51
#